data_AF-A0A6A6MXL6-F1
#
_entry.id   AF-A0A6A6MXL6-F1
#
_cell.length_a   1.000
_cell.length_b   1.000
_cell.length_c   1.000
_cell.angle_alpha   90.00
_cell.angle_beta   90.00
_cell.angle_gamma   90.00
#
_symmetry.space_group_name_H-M   'P 1'
#
loop_
_entity.id
_entity.type
_entity.pdbx_description
1 polymer ?
#
loop_
_entity_poly.entity_id
_entity_poly.type
_entity_poly.pdbx_seq_one_letter_code
_entity_poly.pdbx_strand_id
1 'polypeptide(L)'
;MGKSRQDSMTKADRKFEKKLEFYTKVRDTVASLTAQKSITKKKKLRSRQKKLKAYDLSALTEFLPELTASQKQQSTPAAEFKLNCKSRQKLILKEGKQLGTVLNHPAFQSDPLGAIHQHLQSTQPVMDEKPKKLSKNGGRK
;
A
#
# COMPACT_ATOMS: atom_id res chain seq x y z
N MET A 1 -30.90 -0.47 66.76
CA MET A 1 -31.92 0.38 66.10
C MET A 1 -31.34 0.93 64.81
N GLY A 2 -31.71 0.41 63.64
CA GLY A 2 -31.06 0.85 62.40
C GLY A 2 -31.55 0.19 61.12
N LYS A 3 -32.87 0.16 60.88
CA LYS A 3 -33.47 -0.14 59.58
C LYS A 3 -34.81 0.60 59.47
N SER A 4 -34.82 1.81 58.92
CA SER A 4 -36.09 2.53 58.66
C SER A 4 -35.96 3.69 57.67
N ARG A 5 -35.28 3.50 56.53
CA ARG A 5 -35.29 4.52 55.45
C ARG A 5 -35.60 4.01 54.04
N GLN A 6 -35.72 2.69 53.83
CA GLN A 6 -36.02 2.14 52.49
C GLN A 6 -37.45 1.62 52.31
N ASP A 7 -38.20 1.39 53.39
CA ASP A 7 -39.53 0.77 53.31
C ASP A 7 -40.68 1.77 53.05
N SER A 8 -40.40 3.08 53.00
CA SER A 8 -41.39 4.11 52.67
C SER A 8 -41.29 4.64 51.24
N MET A 9 -40.37 4.13 50.41
CA MET A 9 -40.24 4.56 49.02
C MET A 9 -41.34 3.93 48.19
N THR A 10 -42.15 4.77 47.54
CA THR A 10 -43.15 4.27 46.62
C THR A 10 -42.47 3.59 45.42
N LYS A 11 -43.21 2.73 44.73
CA LYS A 11 -42.71 2.10 43.48
C LYS A 11 -42.27 3.14 42.44
N ALA A 12 -42.83 4.35 42.48
CA ALA A 12 -42.43 5.46 41.63
C ALA A 12 -41.05 6.02 42.03
N ASP A 13 -40.81 6.24 43.32
CA ASP A 13 -39.53 6.74 43.83
C ASP A 13 -38.39 5.77 43.51
N ARG A 14 -38.64 4.46 43.67
CA ARG A 14 -37.65 3.42 43.31
C ARG A 14 -37.35 3.40 41.80
N LYS A 15 -38.32 3.73 40.94
CA LYS A 15 -38.10 3.83 39.49
C LYS A 15 -37.32 5.11 39.15
N PHE A 16 -37.58 6.20 39.86
CA PHE A 16 -36.86 7.46 39.70
C PHE A 16 -35.39 7.31 40.09
N GLU A 17 -35.12 6.70 41.26
CA GLU A 17 -33.77 6.43 41.75
C GLU A 17 -32.97 5.59 40.75
N LYS A 18 -33.57 4.51 40.22
CA LYS A 18 -32.95 3.68 39.19
C LYS A 18 -32.61 4.45 37.91
N LYS A 19 -33.44 5.41 37.52
CA LYS A 19 -33.14 6.27 36.36
C LYS A 19 -31.98 7.21 36.68
N LEU A 20 -31.93 7.78 37.87
CA LEU A 20 -30.82 8.62 38.34
C LEU A 20 -29.50 7.84 38.36
N GLU A 21 -29.50 6.63 38.94
CA GLU A 21 -28.34 5.73 38.94
C GLU A 21 -27.89 5.36 37.52
N PHE A 22 -28.82 5.19 36.58
CA PHE A 22 -28.49 4.91 35.19
C PHE A 22 -27.80 6.12 34.54
N TYR A 23 -28.39 7.32 34.66
CA TYR A 23 -27.83 8.52 34.05
C TYR A 23 -26.48 8.90 34.64
N THR A 24 -26.29 8.74 35.94
CA THR A 24 -24.99 8.95 36.60
C THR A 24 -23.93 8.00 36.06
N LYS A 25 -24.21 6.69 36.01
CA LYS A 25 -23.29 5.69 35.40
C LYS A 25 -22.95 6.00 33.95
N VAL A 26 -23.92 6.42 33.14
CA VAL A 26 -23.67 6.80 31.74
C VAL A 26 -22.76 8.04 31.67
N ARG A 27 -22.98 9.05 32.51
CA ARG A 27 -22.10 10.23 32.55
C ARG A 27 -20.68 9.87 33.00
N ASP A 28 -20.54 9.05 34.03
CA ASP A 28 -19.23 8.65 34.57
C ASP A 28 -18.42 7.83 33.57
N THR A 29 -19.09 6.91 32.85
CA THR A 29 -18.43 6.11 31.80
C THR A 29 -17.98 6.96 30.61
N VAL A 30 -18.79 7.93 30.17
CA VAL A 30 -18.40 8.89 29.12
C VAL A 30 -17.24 9.79 29.57
N ALA A 31 -17.26 10.26 30.82
CA ALA A 31 -16.18 11.07 31.39
C ALA A 31 -14.86 10.27 31.48
N SER A 32 -14.91 9.02 31.95
CA SER A 32 -13.75 8.13 31.99
C SER A 32 -13.18 7.84 30.59
N LEU A 33 -14.03 7.53 29.61
CA LEU A 33 -13.61 7.25 28.25
C LEU A 33 -12.99 8.47 27.56
N THR A 34 -13.52 9.67 27.80
CA THR A 34 -12.96 10.92 27.26
C THR A 34 -11.61 11.27 27.89
N ALA A 35 -11.44 11.07 29.20
CA ALA A 35 -10.16 11.21 29.89
C ALA A 35 -9.11 10.21 29.38
N GLN A 36 -9.47 8.94 29.17
CA GLN A 36 -8.55 7.96 28.59
C GLN A 36 -8.13 8.29 27.15
N LYS A 37 -9.07 8.81 26.33
CA LYS A 37 -8.79 9.26 24.96
C LYS A 37 -7.86 10.47 24.91
N SER A 38 -7.84 11.35 25.91
CA SER A 38 -6.89 12.48 25.95
C SER A 38 -5.49 12.04 26.41
N ILE A 39 -5.41 11.12 27.37
CA ILE A 39 -4.13 10.62 27.93
C ILE A 39 -3.38 9.70 26.95
N THR A 40 -4.08 8.85 26.20
CA THR A 40 -3.47 7.90 25.24
C THR A 40 -3.06 8.53 23.91
N LYS A 41 -3.53 9.75 23.60
CA LYS A 41 -3.14 10.52 22.41
C LYS A 41 -1.80 11.24 22.57
N LYS A 42 -0.78 10.61 23.17
CA LYS A 42 0.60 11.05 22.98
C LYS A 42 0.97 10.82 21.51
N LYS A 43 0.80 11.85 20.69
CA LYS A 43 1.12 11.88 19.27
C LYS A 43 2.60 11.50 19.09
N LYS A 44 2.88 10.24 18.72
CA LYS A 44 4.23 9.76 18.34
C LYS A 44 4.65 10.40 17.01
N LEU A 45 4.84 11.72 16.99
CA LEU A 45 5.20 12.45 15.78
C LEU A 45 6.71 12.53 15.56
N ARG A 46 7.53 12.14 16.55
CA ARG A 46 8.97 12.44 16.57
C ARG A 46 9.90 11.35 16.03
N SER A 47 9.41 10.14 15.78
CA SER A 47 10.30 9.04 15.35
C SER A 47 10.47 8.93 13.83
N ARG A 48 9.45 9.31 13.04
CA ARG A 48 9.47 9.13 11.57
C ARG A 48 10.03 10.30 10.77
N GLN A 49 10.22 11.48 11.37
CA GLN A 49 10.75 12.66 10.66
C GLN A 49 12.27 12.66 10.47
N LYS A 50 13.03 11.82 11.18
CA LYS A 50 14.49 11.83 11.17
C LYS A 50 15.14 10.77 10.26
N LYS A 51 14.60 10.43 9.08
CA LYS A 51 15.30 9.54 8.11
C LYS A 51 15.02 9.77 6.61
N LEU A 52 14.43 10.88 6.20
CA LEU A 52 14.44 11.24 4.77
C LEU A 52 15.63 12.14 4.47
N LYS A 53 16.83 11.56 4.55
CA LYS A 53 17.97 12.04 3.76
C LYS A 53 17.67 11.60 2.33
N ALA A 54 16.87 12.38 1.60
CA ALA A 54 16.78 12.19 0.16
C ALA A 54 18.18 12.52 -0.38
N TYR A 55 18.96 11.48 -0.66
CA TYR A 55 20.19 11.66 -1.41
C TYR A 55 19.80 12.31 -2.73
N ASP A 56 20.52 13.34 -3.12
CA ASP A 56 20.34 13.95 -4.43
C ASP A 56 20.79 12.91 -5.48
N LEU A 57 19.82 12.36 -6.22
CA LEU A 57 20.04 11.34 -7.23
C LEU A 57 20.25 11.95 -8.62
N SER A 58 20.37 13.28 -8.73
CA SER A 58 20.62 13.96 -10.00
C SER A 58 21.89 13.44 -10.70
N ALA A 59 22.94 13.08 -9.95
CA ALA A 59 24.14 12.46 -10.51
C ALA A 59 23.87 11.12 -11.26
N LEU A 60 22.79 10.40 -10.94
CA LEU A 60 22.44 9.17 -11.67
C LEU A 60 21.87 9.46 -13.06
N THR A 61 21.36 10.67 -13.32
CA THR A 61 20.80 11.01 -14.63
C THR A 61 21.86 11.10 -15.73
N GLU A 62 23.11 11.40 -15.39
CA GLU A 62 24.23 11.43 -16.34
C GLU A 62 24.62 10.04 -16.86
N PHE A 63 24.34 8.98 -16.09
CA PHE A 63 24.67 7.60 -16.45
C PHE A 63 23.52 6.82 -17.09
N LEU A 64 22.31 7.40 -17.11
CA LEU A 64 21.15 6.77 -17.70
C LEU A 64 20.93 7.31 -19.12
N PRO A 65 20.52 6.47 -20.08
CA PRO A 65 20.05 6.95 -21.38
C PRO A 65 18.94 8.00 -21.16
N GLU A 66 18.96 9.10 -21.92
CA GLU A 66 17.91 10.11 -21.86
C GLU A 66 16.55 9.47 -22.20
N LEU A 67 15.79 9.13 -21.15
CA LEU A 67 14.47 8.56 -21.32
C LEU A 67 13.56 9.63 -21.91
N THR A 68 13.17 9.41 -23.16
CA THR A 68 12.19 10.25 -23.84
C THR A 68 10.92 10.36 -22.99
N ALA A 69 10.22 11.50 -23.05
CA ALA A 69 9.00 11.72 -22.26
C ALA A 69 7.97 10.59 -22.42
N SER A 70 7.97 9.90 -23.57
CA SER A 70 7.16 8.71 -23.87
C SER A 70 7.53 7.48 -23.03
N GLN A 71 8.82 7.25 -22.70
CA GLN A 71 9.26 6.17 -21.81
C GLN A 71 8.96 6.48 -20.34
N LYS A 72 9.02 7.75 -19.95
CA LYS A 72 8.62 8.22 -18.60
C LYS A 72 7.12 8.01 -18.32
N GLN A 73 6.29 7.96 -19.36
CA GLN A 73 4.86 7.64 -19.25
C GLN A 73 4.58 6.13 -19.11
N GLN A 74 5.52 5.26 -19.48
CA GLN A 74 5.37 3.81 -19.31
C GLN A 74 5.60 3.35 -17.85
N SER A 75 6.31 4.13 -17.04
CA SER A 75 6.26 3.96 -15.59
C SER A 75 4.90 4.44 -15.11
N THR A 76 3.99 3.51 -14.89
CA THR A 76 2.63 3.79 -14.39
C THR A 76 2.71 4.76 -13.21
N PRO A 77 1.94 5.86 -13.21
CA PRO A 77 2.04 6.88 -12.17
C PRO A 77 1.82 6.24 -10.80
N ALA A 78 2.69 6.55 -9.84
CA ALA A 78 2.67 6.00 -8.48
C ALA A 78 1.31 6.15 -7.75
N ALA A 79 0.43 7.02 -8.25
CA ALA A 79 -0.93 7.22 -7.78
C ALA A 79 -1.90 6.05 -8.11
N GLU A 80 -1.65 5.28 -9.17
CA GLU A 80 -2.53 4.18 -9.61
C GLU A 80 -2.20 2.84 -8.96
N PHE A 81 -1.03 2.70 -8.34
CA PHE A 81 -0.58 1.46 -7.71
C PHE A 81 -1.15 1.26 -6.27
N LYS A 82 -2.37 1.77 -6.01
CA LYS A 82 -3.10 1.45 -4.76
C LYS A 82 -3.63 0.03 -4.83
N LEU A 83 -2.77 -0.95 -4.54
CA LEU A 83 -3.15 -2.36 -4.47
C LEU A 83 -4.08 -2.60 -3.27
N ASN A 84 -5.36 -2.79 -3.55
CA ASN A 84 -6.35 -3.26 -2.57
C ASN A 84 -6.12 -4.75 -2.22
N CYS A 85 -6.69 -5.23 -1.10
CA CYS A 85 -6.48 -6.61 -0.62
C CYS A 85 -6.81 -7.69 -1.68
N LYS A 86 -7.91 -7.52 -2.42
CA LYS A 86 -8.32 -8.45 -3.49
C LYS A 86 -7.32 -8.46 -4.66
N SER A 87 -6.85 -7.28 -5.07
CA SER A 87 -5.85 -7.14 -6.13
C SER A 87 -4.50 -7.73 -5.73
N ARG A 88 -4.10 -7.58 -4.45
CA ARG A 88 -2.89 -8.22 -3.90
C ARG A 88 -3.00 -9.73 -3.93
N GLN A 89 -4.14 -10.29 -3.51
CA GLN A 89 -4.34 -11.75 -3.55
C GLN A 89 -4.28 -12.28 -4.99
N LYS A 90 -4.93 -11.59 -5.94
CA LYS A 90 -4.85 -11.95 -7.37
C LYS A 90 -3.41 -11.87 -7.90
N LEU A 91 -2.67 -10.83 -7.54
CA LEU A 91 -1.27 -10.66 -7.90
C LEU A 91 -0.44 -11.83 -7.38
N ILE A 92 -0.54 -12.15 -6.07
CA ILE A 92 0.20 -13.27 -5.46
C ILE A 92 -0.10 -14.59 -6.17
N LEU A 93 -1.36 -14.86 -6.50
CA LEU A 93 -1.73 -16.09 -7.21
C LEU A 93 -1.16 -16.13 -8.64
N LYS A 94 -1.13 -14.99 -9.33
CA LYS A 94 -0.55 -14.88 -10.67
C LYS A 94 0.96 -15.08 -10.64
N GLU A 95 1.67 -14.33 -9.80
CA GLU A 95 3.12 -14.41 -9.67
C GLU A 95 3.56 -15.79 -9.16
N GLY A 96 2.83 -16.38 -8.21
CA GLY A 96 3.10 -17.73 -7.72
C GLY A 96 3.00 -18.79 -8.81
N LYS A 97 1.99 -18.69 -9.70
CA LYS A 97 1.87 -19.59 -10.86
C LYS A 97 3.03 -19.40 -11.83
N GLN A 98 3.41 -18.15 -12.13
CA GLN A 98 4.53 -17.83 -13.02
C GLN A 98 5.86 -18.35 -12.46
N LEU A 99 6.12 -18.14 -11.17
CA LEU A 99 7.30 -18.69 -10.51
C LEU A 99 7.32 -20.22 -10.58
N GLY A 100 6.19 -20.86 -10.30
CA GLY A 100 6.06 -22.32 -10.44
C GLY A 100 6.40 -22.81 -11.84
N THR A 101 5.97 -22.10 -12.89
CA THR A 101 6.33 -22.47 -14.27
C THR A 101 7.82 -22.35 -14.56
N VAL A 102 8.51 -21.34 -14.01
CA VAL A 102 9.97 -21.18 -14.18
C VAL A 102 10.72 -22.29 -13.44
N LEU A 103 10.35 -22.56 -12.18
CA LEU A 103 11.02 -23.58 -11.36
C LEU A 103 10.84 -25.01 -11.92
N ASN A 104 9.70 -25.29 -12.56
CA ASN A 104 9.42 -26.59 -13.18
C ASN A 104 9.97 -26.72 -14.61
N HIS A 105 10.58 -25.66 -15.17
CA HIS A 105 11.09 -25.69 -16.54
C HIS A 105 12.42 -26.47 -16.60
N PRO A 106 12.58 -27.45 -17.51
CA PRO A 106 13.77 -28.30 -17.55
C PRO A 106 15.07 -27.52 -17.79
N ALA A 107 15.04 -26.50 -18.66
CA ALA A 107 16.22 -25.66 -18.89
C ALA A 107 16.64 -24.87 -17.64
N PHE A 108 15.68 -24.47 -16.79
CA PHE A 108 15.97 -23.75 -15.55
C PHE A 108 16.53 -24.69 -14.47
N GLN A 109 16.09 -25.95 -14.45
CA GLN A 109 16.62 -26.98 -13.54
C GLN A 109 18.05 -27.40 -13.90
N SER A 110 18.38 -27.45 -15.19
CA SER A 110 19.73 -27.80 -15.64
C SER A 110 20.73 -26.65 -15.52
N ASP A 111 20.35 -25.45 -15.95
CA ASP A 111 21.19 -24.25 -15.88
C ASP A 111 20.32 -23.01 -15.63
N PRO A 112 20.14 -22.59 -14.37
CA PRO A 112 19.28 -21.46 -14.04
C PRO A 112 19.82 -20.14 -14.63
N LEU A 113 21.14 -19.97 -14.70
CA LEU A 113 21.75 -18.74 -15.20
C LEU A 113 21.61 -18.64 -16.72
N GLY A 114 21.87 -19.73 -17.43
CA GLY A 114 21.68 -19.81 -18.88
C GLY A 114 20.22 -19.63 -19.28
N ALA A 115 19.27 -20.26 -18.56
CA ALA A 115 17.85 -20.11 -18.82
C ALA A 115 17.35 -18.66 -18.62
N ILE A 116 17.81 -17.98 -17.56
CA ILE A 116 17.52 -16.56 -17.36
C ILE A 116 18.10 -15.72 -18.50
N HIS A 117 19.35 -15.97 -18.89
CA HIS A 117 19.99 -15.24 -19.98
C HIS A 117 19.23 -15.37 -21.30
N GLN A 118 18.85 -16.61 -21.67
CA GLN A 118 18.06 -16.88 -22.87
C GLN A 118 16.68 -16.22 -22.80
N HIS A 119 16.01 -16.29 -21.65
CA HIS A 119 14.73 -15.63 -21.45
C HIS A 119 14.85 -14.10 -21.61
N LEU A 120 15.87 -13.50 -21.02
CA LEU A 120 16.12 -12.07 -21.16
C LEU A 120 16.37 -11.70 -22.63
N GLN A 121 17.22 -12.45 -23.35
CA GLN A 121 17.49 -12.20 -24.77
C GLN A 121 16.23 -12.31 -25.64
N SER A 122 15.38 -13.31 -25.40
CA SER A 122 14.16 -13.54 -26.18
C SER A 122 13.03 -12.55 -25.89
N THR A 123 13.00 -11.98 -24.69
CA THR A 123 11.96 -11.02 -24.26
C THR A 123 12.40 -9.57 -24.37
N GLN A 124 13.63 -9.29 -24.82
CA GLN A 124 14.01 -7.93 -25.12
C GLN A 124 13.10 -7.38 -26.23
N PRO A 125 12.53 -6.17 -26.06
CA PRO A 125 11.81 -5.53 -27.15
C PRO A 125 12.79 -5.36 -28.32
N VAL A 126 12.38 -5.80 -29.50
CA VAL A 126 13.14 -5.55 -30.73
C VAL A 126 13.29 -4.04 -30.84
N MET A 127 14.52 -3.55 -30.73
CA MET A 127 14.79 -2.17 -31.09
C MET A 127 14.51 -2.04 -32.58
N ASP A 128 13.39 -1.40 -32.91
CA ASP A 128 13.08 -0.96 -34.27
C ASP A 128 14.08 0.12 -34.68
N GLU A 129 15.31 -0.27 -35.00
CA GLU A 129 16.17 0.47 -35.94
C GLU A 129 15.46 0.41 -37.30
N LYS A 130 14.41 1.23 -37.49
CA LYS A 130 13.76 1.39 -38.79
C LYS A 130 14.85 1.73 -39.80
N PRO A 131 15.09 0.90 -40.84
CA PRO A 131 16.04 1.27 -41.86
C PRO A 131 15.56 2.56 -42.54
N LYS A 132 16.37 3.62 -42.46
CA LYS A 132 16.17 4.85 -43.24
C LYS A 132 16.00 4.46 -44.70
N LYS A 133 14.78 4.59 -45.24
CA LYS A 133 14.53 4.49 -46.68
C LYS A 133 15.35 5.59 -47.35
N LEU A 134 16.43 5.22 -48.03
CA LEU A 134 17.08 6.07 -49.02
C LEU A 134 16.06 6.33 -50.13
N SER A 135 15.54 7.55 -50.21
CA SER A 135 14.74 7.99 -51.34
C SER A 135 15.63 8.03 -52.58
N LYS A 136 15.56 7.00 -53.42
CA LYS A 136 16.07 7.06 -54.79
C LYS A 136 15.14 7.96 -55.58
N ASN A 137 15.45 9.26 -55.61
CA ASN A 137 14.88 10.17 -56.60
C ASN A 137 15.44 9.74 -57.96
N GLY A 138 14.64 8.94 -58.68
CA GLY A 138 14.92 8.56 -60.06
C GLY A 138 14.80 9.79 -60.95
N GLY A 139 15.95 10.36 -61.31
CA GLY A 139 16.05 11.28 -62.43
C GLY A 139 16.11 10.50 -63.76
N ARG A 140 15.63 11.18 -64.82
CA ARG A 140 15.63 10.81 -66.26
C ARG A 140 14.46 9.88 -66.63
N LYS A 141 13.58 10.25 -67.56
CA LYS A 141 13.75 10.92 -68.86
C LYS A 141 12.57 11.85 -69.13
#